data_AF-A0A840CZ27-F1
#
_entry.id   AF-A0A840CZ27-F1
#
_cell.length_a   1.000
_cell.length_b   1.000
_cell.length_c   1.000
_cell.angle_alpha   90.00
_cell.angle_beta   90.00
_cell.angle_gamma   90.00
#
_symmetry.space_group_name_H-M   'P 1'
#
loop_
_entity.id
_entity.type
_entity.pdbx_description
1 polymer ?
#
loop_
_entity_poly.entity_id
_entity_poly.type
_entity_poly.pdbx_seq_one_letter_code
_entity_poly.pdbx_strand_id
1 'polypeptide(L)'
;MAIKTIFLAARLKRLVTVINPQTREAEIKPLYSIASSHLARRTFVGNLYKQVKDPNLVGSLSGHKEGSKAFARYRDIDEDMKKDLVKLLE
;
A
#
# COMPACT_ATOMS: atom_id res chain seq x y z
N MET A 1 -8.95 1.72 -16.87
CA MET A 1 -9.80 0.51 -16.89
C MET A 1 -9.08 -0.74 -16.34
N ALA A 2 -7.84 -1.03 -16.76
CA ALA A 2 -7.14 -2.27 -16.39
C ALA A 2 -7.02 -2.58 -14.88
N ILE A 3 -6.74 -1.59 -14.03
CA ILE A 3 -6.50 -1.89 -12.60
C ILE A 3 -7.75 -2.36 -11.85
N LYS A 4 -8.93 -1.82 -12.19
CA LYS A 4 -10.21 -2.20 -11.56
C LYS A 4 -10.62 -3.62 -11.96
N THR A 5 -10.40 -4.00 -13.22
CA THR A 5 -10.69 -5.35 -13.70
C THR A 5 -9.73 -6.38 -13.10
N ILE A 6 -8.45 -6.04 -12.94
CA ILE A 6 -7.48 -6.89 -12.25
C ILE A 6 -7.88 -7.10 -10.78
N PHE A 7 -8.25 -6.04 -10.06
CA PHE A 7 -8.73 -6.17 -8.68
C PHE A 7 -9.97 -7.05 -8.58
N LEU A 8 -10.89 -6.92 -9.54
CA LEU A 8 -12.10 -7.75 -9.61
C LEU A 8 -11.75 -9.23 -9.87
N ALA A 9 -10.83 -9.50 -10.81
CA ALA A 9 -10.34 -10.85 -11.11
C ALA A 9 -9.63 -11.48 -9.89
N ALA A 10 -8.87 -10.67 -9.14
CA ALA A 10 -8.27 -11.05 -7.85
C ALA A 10 -9.29 -11.17 -6.70
N ARG A 11 -10.59 -11.08 -6.98
CA ARG A 11 -11.70 -11.21 -6.02
C ARG A 11 -11.67 -10.18 -4.87
N LEU A 12 -11.09 -9.00 -5.10
CA LEU A 12 -11.05 -7.89 -4.14
C LEU A 12 -12.40 -7.13 -4.09
N LYS A 13 -13.46 -7.85 -3.68
CA LYS A 13 -14.85 -7.39 -3.68
C LYS A 13 -15.35 -6.86 -2.33
N ARG A 14 -14.52 -6.88 -1.28
CA ARG A 14 -14.90 -6.39 0.05
C ARG A 14 -15.47 -4.97 -0.04
N LEU A 15 -16.52 -4.71 0.73
CA LEU A 15 -17.11 -3.38 0.82
C LEU A 15 -16.22 -2.48 1.67
N VAL A 16 -16.09 -1.23 1.25
CA VAL A 16 -15.34 -0.20 1.97
C VAL A 16 -16.15 1.09 1.99
N THR A 17 -16.07 1.80 3.11
CA THR A 17 -16.61 3.15 3.21
C THR A 17 -15.62 4.12 2.58
N VAL A 18 -16.11 4.97 1.69
CA VAL A 18 -15.35 6.09 1.10
C VAL A 18 -16.14 7.38 1.27
N ILE A 19 -15.44 8.51 1.25
CA ILE A 19 -16.09 9.81 1.19
C ILE A 19 -16.27 10.18 -0.28
N ASN A 20 -17.51 10.47 -0.68
CA ASN A 20 -17.79 10.99 -2.00
C ASN A 20 -17.19 12.42 -2.09
N PRO A 21 -16.28 12.72 -3.04
CA PRO A 21 -15.62 14.02 -3.10
C PRO A 21 -16.57 15.17 -3.49
N GLN A 22 -17.70 14.87 -4.12
CA GLN A 22 -18.69 15.88 -4.54
C GLN A 22 -19.65 16.22 -3.41
N THR A 23 -20.20 15.21 -2.72
CA THR A 23 -21.20 15.42 -1.66
C THR A 23 -20.59 15.50 -0.27
N ARG A 24 -19.35 15.03 -0.09
CA ARG A 24 -18.64 14.85 1.20
C ARG A 24 -19.31 13.86 2.16
N GLU A 25 -20.27 13.08 1.68
CA GLU A 25 -20.94 12.05 2.47
C GLU A 25 -20.22 10.70 2.37
N ALA A 26 -20.40 9.87 3.39
CA ALA A 26 -19.92 8.51 3.38
C ALA A 26 -20.78 7.63 2.48
N GLU A 27 -20.15 6.87 1.60
CA GLU A 27 -20.79 5.88 0.73
C GLU A 27 -20.06 4.55 0.82
N ILE A 28 -20.79 3.44 0.66
CA ILE A 28 -20.22 2.10 0.68
C ILE A 28 -19.99 1.64 -0.76
N LYS A 29 -18.75 1.31 -1.11
CA LYS A 29 -18.36 0.84 -2.45
C LYS A 29 -17.53 -0.44 -2.37
N PRO A 30 -17.62 -1.35 -3.36
CA PRO A 30 -16.69 -2.47 -3.47
C PRO A 30 -15.26 -1.98 -3.72
N LEU A 31 -14.26 -2.59 -3.08
CA LEU A 31 -12.86 -2.16 -3.17
C LEU A 31 -12.34 -2.09 -4.63
N TYR A 32 -12.64 -3.09 -5.46
CA TYR A 32 -12.22 -3.08 -6.87
C TYR A 32 -12.73 -1.86 -7.64
N SER A 33 -13.90 -1.31 -7.28
CA SER A 33 -14.53 -0.21 -8.00
C SER A 33 -13.81 1.13 -7.81
N ILE A 34 -13.08 1.26 -6.70
CA ILE A 34 -12.28 2.44 -6.34
C ILE A 34 -10.77 2.24 -6.57
N ALA A 35 -10.36 1.11 -7.16
CA ALA A 35 -8.95 0.79 -7.34
C ALA A 35 -8.24 1.84 -8.21
N SER A 36 -7.03 2.22 -7.80
CA SER A 36 -6.14 3.14 -8.51
C SER A 36 -4.73 2.56 -8.59
N SER A 37 -3.96 2.97 -9.60
CA SER A 37 -2.56 2.56 -9.73
C SER A 37 -1.72 2.98 -8.53
N HIS A 38 -2.04 4.14 -7.93
CA HIS A 38 -1.38 4.60 -6.73
C HIS A 38 -1.67 3.70 -5.53
N LEU A 39 -2.95 3.31 -5.32
CA LEU A 39 -3.31 2.36 -4.27
C LEU A 39 -2.57 1.03 -4.45
N ALA A 40 -2.59 0.47 -5.67
CA ALA A 40 -1.91 -0.78 -5.97
C ALA A 40 -0.40 -0.70 -5.72
N ARG A 41 0.26 0.37 -6.17
CA ARG A 41 1.71 0.56 -5.97
C ARG A 41 2.07 0.74 -4.51
N ARG A 42 1.30 1.52 -3.75
CA ARG A 42 1.52 1.70 -2.30
C ARG A 42 1.42 0.38 -1.55
N THR A 43 0.38 -0.40 -1.81
CA THR A 43 0.19 -1.71 -1.19
C THR A 43 1.31 -2.68 -1.59
N PHE A 44 1.70 -2.72 -2.86
CA PHE A 44 2.81 -3.55 -3.34
C PHE A 44 4.12 -3.22 -2.61
N VAL A 45 4.51 -1.94 -2.57
CA VAL A 45 5.75 -1.51 -1.91
C VAL A 45 5.72 -1.79 -0.41
N GLY A 46 4.61 -1.51 0.27
CA GLY A 46 4.47 -1.78 1.71
C GLY A 46 4.57 -3.28 2.02
N ASN A 47 3.91 -4.13 1.25
CA ASN A 47 3.98 -5.59 1.44
C ASN A 47 5.38 -6.14 1.14
N LEU A 48 6.03 -5.65 0.08
CA LEU A 48 7.38 -6.08 -0.28
C LEU A 48 8.40 -5.67 0.79
N TYR A 49 8.27 -4.46 1.34
CA TYR A 49 9.12 -3.97 2.41
C TYR A 49 9.00 -4.79 3.71
N LYS A 50 7.81 -5.31 4.02
CA LYS A 50 7.62 -6.22 5.17
C LYS A 50 8.37 -7.54 5.01
N GLN A 51 8.47 -8.06 3.79
CA GLN A 51 9.17 -9.30 3.48
C GLN A 51 10.69 -9.09 3.36
N VAL A 52 11.10 -7.97 2.77
CA VAL A 52 12.49 -7.63 2.50
C VAL A 52 12.78 -6.26 3.13
N LYS A 53 13.43 -6.28 4.29
CA LYS A 53 13.70 -5.08 5.11
C LYS A 53 14.84 -4.19 4.58
N ASP A 54 15.36 -4.48 3.38
CA ASP A 54 16.35 -3.67 2.68
C ASP A 54 15.66 -2.59 1.82
N PRO A 55 15.80 -1.30 2.17
CA PRO A 55 15.17 -0.19 1.46
C PRO A 55 15.74 0.04 0.06
N ASN A 56 17.02 -0.24 -0.15
CA ASN A 56 17.69 0.01 -1.43
C ASN A 56 17.22 -1.03 -2.45
N LEU A 57 17.13 -2.30 -2.03
CA LEU A 57 16.62 -3.39 -2.86
C LEU A 57 15.15 -3.17 -3.22
N VAL A 58 14.29 -2.86 -2.24
CA VAL A 58 12.85 -2.60 -2.49
C VAL A 58 12.65 -1.34 -3.32
N GLY A 59 13.44 -0.29 -3.08
CA GLY A 59 13.42 0.96 -3.85
C GLY A 59 13.73 0.72 -5.33
N SER A 60 14.80 -0.04 -5.62
CA SER A 60 15.20 -0.42 -6.97
C SER A 60 14.11 -1.23 -7.69
N LEU A 61 13.61 -2.30 -7.06
CA LEU A 61 12.56 -3.16 -7.63
C LEU A 61 11.24 -2.43 -7.87
N SER A 62 10.94 -1.42 -7.05
CA SER A 62 9.73 -0.62 -7.19
C SER A 62 9.93 0.62 -8.06
N GLY A 63 11.09 0.79 -8.71
CA GLY A 63 11.38 1.88 -9.63
C GLY A 63 11.46 3.25 -8.97
N HIS A 64 11.91 3.31 -7.72
CA HIS A 64 12.21 4.56 -7.02
C HIS A 64 13.70 4.88 -7.12
N LYS A 65 14.02 6.16 -7.30
CA LYS A 65 15.39 6.65 -7.18
C LYS A 65 15.88 6.50 -5.74
N GLU A 66 17.17 6.22 -5.57
CA GLU A 66 17.85 6.27 -4.28
C GLU A 66 17.57 7.60 -3.55
N GLY A 67 17.31 7.54 -2.25
CA GLY A 67 16.95 8.71 -1.44
C GLY A 67 15.56 9.31 -1.73
N SER A 68 14.67 8.60 -2.44
CA SER A 68 13.32 9.09 -2.75
C SER A 68 12.50 9.39 -1.49
N LYS A 69 12.11 10.67 -1.33
CA LYS A 69 11.18 11.11 -0.28
C LYS A 69 9.84 10.39 -0.33
N ALA A 70 9.37 10.03 -1.53
CA ALA A 70 8.11 9.29 -1.69
C ALA A 70 8.22 7.85 -1.18
N PHE A 71 9.38 7.21 -1.38
CA PHE A 71 9.66 5.88 -0.87
C PHE A 71 9.80 5.88 0.66
N ALA A 72 10.49 6.87 1.23
CA ALA A 72 10.64 7.02 2.68
C ALA A 72 9.30 7.03 3.42
N ARG A 73 8.28 7.70 2.86
CA ARG A 73 6.91 7.75 3.44
C ARG A 73 6.21 6.40 3.52
N TYR A 74 6.62 5.40 2.75
CA TYR A 74 6.08 4.04 2.86
C TYR A 74 6.72 3.25 3.99
N ARG A 75 7.92 3.66 4.42
CA ARG A 75 8.73 3.01 5.45
C ARG A 75 8.41 3.49 6.86
N ASP A 76 8.04 4.76 7.02
CA ASP A 76 7.67 5.39 8.30
C ASP A 76 6.41 4.79 8.96
N ILE A 77 5.70 3.88 8.28
CA ILE A 77 4.39 3.37 8.72
C ILE A 77 4.49 2.07 9.54
N ASP A 78 5.66 1.44 9.69
CA ASP A 78 5.77 0.12 10.32
C ASP A 78 6.26 0.14 11.79
N GLU A 79 5.34 0.41 12.71
CA GLU A 79 5.57 0.29 14.17
C GLU A 79 5.71 -1.17 14.64
N ASP A 80 5.17 -2.13 13.89
CA ASP A 80 5.29 -3.55 14.23
C ASP A 80 6.73 -4.03 14.02
N MET A 81 7.41 -3.52 12.99
CA MET A 81 8.84 -3.78 12.75
C MET A 81 9.73 -3.31 13.91
N LYS A 82 9.40 -2.17 14.56
CA LYS A 82 10.13 -1.70 15.75
C LYS A 82 9.95 -2.67 16.92
N LYS A 83 8.71 -3.12 17.15
CA LYS A 83 8.42 -4.09 18.21
C LYS A 83 9.14 -5.42 17.98
N ASP A 84 9.17 -5.91 16.74
CA ASP A 84 9.88 -7.15 16.41
C ASP A 84 11.40 -7.06 16.60
N LEU A 85 12.00 -5.89 16.37
CA LEU A 85 13.43 -5.67 16.67
C LEU A 85 13.70 -5.64 18.18
N VAL A 86 12.81 -5.05 18.98
CA VAL A 86 12.95 -5.04 20.45
C VAL A 86 12.88 -6.45 21.02
N LYS A 87 11.99 -7.31 20.50
CA LYS A 87 11.90 -8.73 20.92
C LYS A 87 13.16 -9.55 20.67
N LEU A 88 14.04 -9.14 19.74
CA LEU A 88 15.32 -9.82 19.52
C LEU A 88 16.37 -9.47 20.59
N LEU A 89 16.10 -8.45 21.42
CA LEU A 89 16.94 -8.02 22.53
C LEU A 89 16.50 -8.60 23.88
N GLU A 90 15.34 -9.27 23.93
CA GLU A 90 14.85 -10.07 25.06
C GLU A 90 15.39 -11.50 25.00
#